data_AF-M1ZKT3-F1
#
_entry.id   AF-M1ZKT3-F1
#
_cell.length_a   1.000
_cell.length_b   1.000
_cell.length_c   1.000
_cell.angle_alpha   90.00
_cell.angle_beta   90.00
_cell.angle_gamma   90.00
#
_symmetry.space_group_name_H-M   'P 1'
#
loop_
_entity.id
_entity.type
_entity.pdbx_description
1 polymer ?
#
loop_
_entity_poly.entity_id
_entity_poly.type
_entity_poly.pdbx_seq_one_letter_code
_entity_poly.pdbx_strand_id
1 'polypeptide(L)' 'MIKELFVEMMEYIKANKNKTLGAFLGFLIGILILTIGFFKTIFIVLCTWLGFFIGSKSYSWEDIKGFLIRLFTPTKRM' A
#
# COMPACT_ATOMS: atom_id res chain seq x y z
N MET A 1 -23.91 24.12 13.61
CA MET A 1 -24.23 23.21 12.51
C MET A 1 -23.01 22.74 11.70
N ILE A 2 -22.44 23.52 10.76
CA ILE A 2 -21.30 23.04 9.93
C ILE A 2 -20.07 22.68 10.79
N LYS A 3 -19.74 23.50 11.78
CA LYS A 3 -18.60 23.24 12.69
C LYS A 3 -18.78 21.96 13.51
N GLU A 4 -20.00 21.64 13.93
CA GLU A 4 -20.30 20.44 14.73
C GLU A 4 -20.14 19.18 13.89
N LEU A 5 -20.61 19.21 12.64
CA LEU A 5 -20.40 18.14 11.66
C LEU A 5 -18.91 17.83 11.44
N PHE A 6 -18.08 18.87 11.31
CA PHE A 6 -16.64 18.67 11.13
C PHE A 6 -15.96 18.03 12.34
N VAL A 7 -16.39 18.39 13.56
CA VAL A 7 -15.84 17.81 14.79
C VAL A 7 -16.19 16.34 14.90
N GLU A 8 -17.46 15.99 14.64
CA GLU A 8 -17.95 14.61 14.69
C GLU A 8 -17.25 13.72 13.65
N MET A 9 -17.04 14.23 12.44
CA MET A 9 -16.23 13.54 11.41
C MET A 9 -14.78 13.32 11.86
N MET A 10 -14.15 14.33 12.49
CA MET A 10 -12.78 14.23 12.97
C MET A 10 -12.63 13.21 14.10
N GLU A 11 -13.61 13.13 15.00
CA GLU A 11 -13.64 12.10 16.05
C GLU A 11 -13.78 10.71 15.47
N TYR A 12 -14.66 10.53 14.48
CA TYR A 12 -14.83 9.25 13.79
C TYR A 12 -13.54 8.80 13.08
N ILE A 13 -12.85 9.73 12.40
CA ILE A 13 -11.55 9.47 11.75
C ILE A 13 -10.48 9.11 12.77
N LYS A 14 -10.43 9.80 13.92
CA LYS A 14 -9.49 9.49 15.00
C LYS A 14 -9.76 8.11 15.62
N ALA A 15 -11.02 7.74 15.79
CA ALA A 15 -11.41 6.44 16.32
C ALA A 15 -11.11 5.28 15.35
N ASN A 16 -11.14 5.53 14.04
CA ASN A 16 -10.97 4.51 13.00
C ASN A 16 -9.81 4.79 12.03
N LYS A 17 -8.69 5.33 12.54
CA LYS A 17 -7.53 5.78 11.71
C LYS A 17 -7.14 4.78 10.61
N ASN A 18 -7.00 3.50 10.96
CA ASN A 18 -6.57 2.48 10.01
C ASN A 18 -7.58 2.23 8.88
N LYS A 19 -8.89 2.25 9.20
CA LYS A 19 -9.96 2.07 8.21
C LYS A 19 -10.07 3.30 7.31
N THR A 20 -10.01 4.50 7.89
CA THR A 20 -10.04 5.75 7.13
C THR A 20 -8.83 5.85 6.20
N LEU A 21 -7.64 5.48 6.67
CA LEU A 21 -6.43 5.51 5.86
C LEU A 21 -6.49 4.50 4.71
N GLY A 22 -7.01 3.30 4.97
CA GLY A 22 -7.28 2.30 3.92
C GLY A 22 -8.29 2.77 2.88
N ALA A 23 -9.39 3.38 3.31
CA ALA A 23 -10.40 3.95 2.41
C ALA A 23 -9.83 5.10 1.57
N PHE A 24 -9.04 5.98 2.18
CA PHE A 24 -8.37 7.08 1.49
C PHE A 24 -7.35 6.56 0.45
N LEU A 25 -6.54 5.56 0.81
CA LEU A 25 -5.63 4.91 -0.13
C LEU A 25 -6.38 4.25 -1.30
N GLY A 26 -7.45 3.51 -1.01
CA GLY A 26 -8.27 2.87 -2.03
C GLY A 26 -8.91 3.87 -2.99
N PHE A 27 -9.39 5.00 -2.46
CA PHE A 27 -9.91 6.11 -3.26
C PHE A 27 -8.83 6.70 -4.17
N LEU A 28 -7.63 6.96 -3.62
CA LEU A 28 -6.51 7.50 -4.40
C LEU A 28 -6.07 6.54 -5.52
N ILE A 29 -5.94 5.24 -5.22
CA ILE A 29 -5.60 4.22 -6.21
C ILE A 29 -6.70 4.13 -7.29
N GLY A 30 -7.97 4.19 -6.90
CA GLY A 30 -9.10 4.22 -7.82
C GLY A 30 -9.02 5.39 -8.81
N ILE A 31 -8.72 6.60 -8.31
CA ILE A 31 -8.49 7.77 -9.16
C ILE A 31 -7.33 7.51 -10.14
N LEU A 32 -6.19 7.02 -9.65
CA LEU A 32 -5.03 6.73 -10.50
C LEU A 32 -5.36 5.72 -11.61
N ILE A 33 -6.11 4.68 -11.29
CA ILE A 33 -6.57 3.68 -12.27
C ILE A 33 -7.46 4.33 -13.33
N LEU A 34 -8.38 5.21 -12.93
CA LEU A 34 -9.28 5.90 -13.86
C LEU A 34 -8.56 6.93 -14.74
N THR A 35 -7.56 7.64 -14.21
CA THR A 35 -6.85 8.70 -14.95
C THR A 35 -5.70 8.18 -15.80
N ILE A 36 -4.89 7.25 -15.26
CA ILE A 36 -3.67 6.76 -15.90
C ILE A 36 -3.95 5.44 -16.64
N GLY A 37 -4.85 4.61 -16.09
CA GLY A 37 -5.15 3.26 -16.54
C GLY A 37 -4.69 2.20 -15.54
N PHE A 38 -5.39 1.05 -15.53
CA PHE A 38 -5.17 -0.05 -14.59
C PHE A 38 -3.72 -0.58 -14.61
N PHE A 39 -3.24 -1.01 -15.77
CA PHE A 39 -1.91 -1.60 -15.91
C PHE A 39 -0.78 -0.63 -15.59
N LYS A 40 -0.93 0.65 -15.98
CA LYS A 40 0.05 1.68 -15.69
C LYS A 40 0.13 1.97 -14.19
N THR A 41 -1.00 1.97 -13.49
CA THR A 41 -1.04 2.14 -12.03
C THR A 41 -0.38 0.97 -11.30
N ILE A 42 -0.65 -0.27 -11.71
CA ILE A 42 0.03 -1.45 -11.15
C ILE A 42 1.54 -1.36 -11.36
N PHE A 43 1.98 -1.00 -12.55
CA PHE A 43 3.41 -0.83 -12.85
C PHE A 43 4.06 0.20 -11.93
N ILE A 44 3.44 1.37 -11.76
CA ILE A 44 3.92 2.41 -10.85
C ILE A 44 4.00 1.88 -9.41
N VAL A 45 2.95 1.24 -8.91
CA VAL A 45 2.93 0.69 -7.53
C VAL A 45 4.05 -0.34 -7.33
N LEU A 46 4.25 -1.24 -8.29
CA LEU A 46 5.32 -2.24 -8.23
C LEU A 46 6.71 -1.60 -8.27
N CYS A 47 6.93 -0.62 -9.15
CA CYS A 47 8.20 0.10 -9.23
C CYS A 47 8.48 0.90 -7.95
N THR A 48 7.48 1.58 -7.39
CA THR A 48 7.60 2.30 -6.12
C THR A 48 7.90 1.33 -4.97
N TRP A 49 7.22 0.20 -4.91
CA TRP A 49 7.48 -0.85 -3.93
C TRP A 49 8.92 -1.36 -4.06
N LEU A 50 9.34 -1.79 -5.25
CA LEU A 50 10.70 -2.26 -5.48
C LEU A 50 11.75 -1.20 -5.14
N GLY A 51 11.54 0.06 -5.55
CA GLY A 51 12.43 1.17 -5.22
C GLY A 51 12.52 1.43 -3.73
N PHE A 52 11.41 1.32 -2.99
CA PHE A 52 11.40 1.42 -1.54
C PHE A 52 12.20 0.28 -0.88
N PHE A 53 12.00 -0.95 -1.33
CA PHE A 53 12.75 -2.11 -0.82
C PHE A 53 14.26 -1.97 -1.07
N ILE A 54 14.65 -1.61 -2.29
CA ILE A 54 16.06 -1.44 -2.68
C ILE A 54 16.69 -0.24 -1.94
N GLY A 55 15.96 0.86 -1.76
CA GLY A 55 16.43 2.05 -1.07
C GLY A 55 16.47 1.90 0.46
N SER A 56 15.69 0.98 1.03
CA SER A 56 15.71 0.70 2.46
C SER A 56 16.99 -0.05 2.84
N LYS A 57 18.00 0.72 3.27
CA LYS A 57 19.33 0.24 3.73
C LYS A 57 19.27 -0.79 4.88
N SER A 58 18.08 -1.00 5.46
CA SER A 58 17.83 -1.92 6.57
C SER A 58 17.45 -3.34 6.15
N TYR A 59 17.13 -3.59 4.87
CA TYR A 59 16.93 -4.95 4.38
C TYR A 59 18.28 -5.55 4.02
N SER A 60 18.74 -6.50 4.85
CA SER A 60 19.90 -7.32 4.53
C SER A 60 19.65 -8.06 3.20
N TRP A 61 20.71 -8.27 2.41
CA TRP A 61 20.66 -9.13 1.23
C TRP A 61 20.08 -10.53 1.53
N GLU A 62 20.15 -10.96 2.79
CA GLU A 62 19.62 -12.23 3.28
C GLU A 62 18.09 -12.22 3.36
N ASP A 63 17.48 -11.11 3.79
CA ASP A 63 16.02 -10.96 3.87
C ASP A 63 15.37 -10.88 2.49
N ILE A 64 16.02 -10.17 1.56
CA ILE A 64 15.59 -10.06 0.16
C ILE A 64 15.66 -11.44 -0.52
N LYS A 65 16.76 -12.19 -0.30
CA LYS A 65 16.87 -13.58 -0.78
C LYS A 65 15.80 -14.47 -0.17
N GLY A 66 15.53 -14.36 1.13
CA GLY A 66 14.48 -15.14 1.80
C GLY A 66 13.09 -14.89 1.24
N PHE A 67 12.75 -13.62 0.94
CA PHE A 67 11.48 -13.26 0.33
C PHE A 67 11.37 -13.75 -1.12
N LEU A 68 12.42 -13.58 -1.94
CA LEU A 68 12.47 -14.08 -3.31
C LEU A 68 12.39 -15.60 -3.36
N ILE A 69 13.12 -16.32 -2.52
CA ILE A 69 13.05 -17.79 -2.43
C ILE A 69 11.63 -18.22 -2.06
N ARG A 70 10.94 -17.56 -1.11
CA ARG A 70 9.54 -17.89 -0.80
C ARG A 70 8.58 -17.62 -1.96
N LEU A 71 8.85 -16.62 -2.77
CA LEU A 71 8.00 -16.23 -3.90
C LEU A 71 8.27 -17.10 -5.15
N PHE A 72 9.51 -17.55 -5.35
CA PHE A 72 9.95 -18.34 -6.50
C PHE A 72 10.03 -19.84 -6.25
N THR A 73 10.04 -20.31 -5.01
CA THR A 73 10.06 -21.75 -4.70
C THR A 73 8.61 -22.20 -4.52
N PRO A 74 8.01 -22.89 -5.50
CA PRO A 74 6.78 -23.63 -5.23
C PRO A 74 7.19 -24.67 -4.20
N THR A 75 6.62 -24.57 -3.00
CA THR A 75 6.82 -25.54 -1.93
C THR A 75 6.60 -26.94 -2.51
N LYS A 76 7.69 -27.61 -2.84
CA LYS A 76 7.68 -29.03 -3.16
C LYS A 76 7.57 -29.72 -1.80
N ARG A 77 6.33 -29.81 -1.31
CA ARG A 77 5.95 -30.75 -0.25
C ARG A 77 6.20 -32.13 -0.83
N MET A 78 7.30 -32.74 -0.43
CA MET A 78 7.51 -34.18 -0.52
C MET A 78 7.20 -34.77 0.85
#